data_AF-A0AAN9EG63-F1
#
_entry.id   AF-A0AAN9EG63-F1
#
_cell.length_a   1.000
_cell.length_b   1.000
_cell.length_c   1.000
_cell.angle_alpha   90.00
_cell.angle_beta   90.00
_cell.angle_gamma   90.00
#
_symmetry.space_group_name_H-M   'P 1'
#
loop_
_entity.id
_entity.type
_entity.pdbx_description
1 polymer ?
#
loop_
_entity_poly.entity_id
_entity_poly.type
_entity_poly.pdbx_seq_one_letter_code
_entity_poly.pdbx_strand_id
1 'polypeptide(L)'
;MFTGSSGSNVASVLVESKKRDRKNARGLLREIHRVEKYASVMNELSDSVHFPLTEESEVEVRKRVQEIAQVCDALKDGLDPLERQVREVFHRIVRSRTEGLETLGRPSHAE
;
A
#
# COMPACT_ATOMS: atom_id res chain seq x y z
N MET A 1 2.05 33.97 37.34
CA MET A 1 1.84 32.51 37.30
C MET A 1 1.16 32.19 35.96
N PHE A 2 1.90 31.68 34.98
CA PHE A 2 1.34 31.18 33.73
C PHE A 2 1.76 29.72 33.59
N THR A 3 0.83 28.80 33.79
CA THR A 3 1.05 27.37 33.50
C THR A 3 0.53 27.11 32.09
N GLY A 4 1.47 26.83 31.17
CA GLY A 4 1.19 26.47 29.79
C GLY A 4 0.59 25.06 29.72
N SER A 5 -0.59 24.97 29.13
CA SER A 5 -1.27 23.73 28.78
C SER A 5 -0.51 23.04 27.64
N SER A 6 0.18 21.94 27.93
CA SER A 6 0.92 21.16 26.91
C SER A 6 0.55 19.67 26.90
N GLY A 7 -0.65 19.32 27.39
CA GLY A 7 -1.11 17.94 27.54
C GLY A 7 -2.04 17.39 26.45
N SER A 8 -2.57 18.20 25.53
CA SER A 8 -3.71 17.78 24.69
C SER A 8 -3.36 17.22 23.30
N ASN A 9 -2.11 17.33 22.83
CA ASN A 9 -1.80 17.08 21.42
C ASN A 9 -1.45 15.61 21.10
N VAL A 10 -0.92 14.84 22.05
CA VAL A 10 -0.47 13.46 21.79
C VAL A 10 -1.64 12.46 21.67
N ALA A 11 -2.70 12.64 22.45
CA ALA A 11 -3.86 11.76 22.43
C ALA A 11 -4.66 11.90 21.12
N SER A 12 -4.78 13.13 20.60
CA SER A 12 -5.47 13.40 19.33
C SER A 12 -4.73 12.77 18.14
N VAL A 13 -3.40 12.87 18.09
CA VAL A 13 -2.58 12.29 17.02
C VAL A 13 -2.67 10.76 16.98
N LEU A 14 -2.65 10.08 18.12
CA LEU A 14 -2.82 8.61 18.18
C LEU A 14 -4.22 8.17 17.75
N VAL A 15 -5.26 8.90 18.15
CA VAL A 15 -6.66 8.59 17.78
C VAL A 15 -6.92 8.84 16.29
N GLU A 16 -6.40 9.94 15.73
CA GLU A 16 -6.52 10.22 14.29
C GLU A 16 -5.77 9.18 13.44
N SER A 17 -4.56 8.79 13.87
CA SER A 17 -3.76 7.77 13.20
C SER A 17 -4.49 6.43 13.16
N LYS A 18 -5.10 5.99 14.27
CA LYS A 18 -5.87 4.74 14.38
C LYS A 18 -7.17 4.75 13.56
N LYS A 19 -7.77 5.93 13.33
CA LYS A 19 -8.99 6.11 12.51
C LYS A 19 -8.70 6.13 11.00
N ARG A 20 -7.54 6.65 10.58
CA ARG A 20 -7.06 6.58 9.18
C ARG A 20 -6.65 5.15 8.79
N ASP A 21 -5.97 4.44 9.69
CA ASP A 21 -5.43 3.09 9.46
C ASP A 21 -6.53 2.06 9.09
N ARG A 22 -7.66 2.09 9.81
CA ARG A 22 -8.82 1.21 9.54
C ARG A 22 -9.51 1.47 8.19
N LYS A 23 -9.42 2.68 7.65
CA LYS A 23 -10.01 3.00 6.34
C LYS A 23 -9.13 2.51 5.18
N ASN A 24 -7.81 2.56 5.35
CA ASN A 24 -6.86 2.17 4.30
C ASN A 24 -6.65 0.65 4.20
N ALA A 25 -6.60 -0.07 5.34
CA ALA A 25 -6.45 -1.53 5.33
C ALA A 25 -7.60 -2.27 4.61
N ARG A 26 -8.81 -1.70 4.65
CA ARG A 26 -10.00 -2.22 3.93
C ARG A 26 -9.88 -2.08 2.41
N GLY A 27 -9.11 -1.11 1.93
CA GLY A 27 -8.86 -0.92 0.50
C GLY A 27 -7.95 -1.99 -0.08
N LEU A 28 -6.86 -2.30 0.64
CA LEU A 28 -5.82 -3.23 0.20
C LEU A 28 -6.30 -4.68 0.10
N LEU A 29 -7.01 -5.18 1.13
CA LEU A 29 -7.56 -6.54 1.08
C LEU A 29 -8.56 -6.71 -0.07
N ARG A 30 -9.32 -5.66 -0.38
CA ARG A 30 -10.26 -5.65 -1.51
C ARG A 30 -9.52 -5.62 -2.85
N GLU A 31 -8.39 -4.91 -2.95
CA GLU A 31 -7.53 -4.91 -4.13
C GLU A 31 -6.86 -6.27 -4.36
N ILE A 32 -6.26 -6.86 -3.32
CA ILE A 32 -5.67 -8.21 -3.37
C ILE A 32 -6.70 -9.22 -3.86
N HIS A 33 -7.91 -9.20 -3.31
CA HIS A 33 -8.98 -10.09 -3.72
C HIS A 33 -9.41 -9.86 -5.19
N ARG A 34 -9.41 -8.61 -5.67
CA ARG A 34 -9.66 -8.33 -7.10
C ARG A 34 -8.56 -8.93 -7.96
N VAL A 35 -7.29 -8.76 -7.60
CA VAL A 35 -6.15 -9.32 -8.34
C VAL A 35 -6.26 -10.84 -8.45
N GLU A 36 -6.55 -11.51 -7.34
CA GLU A 36 -6.73 -12.97 -7.30
C GLU A 36 -7.85 -13.43 -8.25
N LYS A 37 -8.98 -12.72 -8.24
CA LYS A 37 -10.11 -13.00 -9.15
C LYS A 37 -9.71 -12.83 -10.62
N TYR A 38 -9.02 -11.74 -10.97
CA TYR A 38 -8.62 -11.50 -12.36
C TYR A 38 -7.54 -12.47 -12.83
N ALA A 39 -6.62 -12.89 -11.95
CA ALA A 39 -5.64 -13.92 -12.26
C ALA A 39 -6.31 -15.27 -12.59
N SER A 40 -7.36 -15.66 -11.87
CA SER A 40 -8.16 -16.86 -12.20
C SER A 40 -8.81 -16.75 -13.58
N VAL A 41 -9.45 -15.61 -13.88
CA VAL A 41 -10.11 -15.35 -15.17
C VAL A 41 -9.09 -15.37 -16.32
N MET A 42 -7.87 -14.86 -16.10
CA MET A 42 -6.78 -14.93 -17.09
C MET A 42 -6.36 -16.37 -17.36
N ASN A 43 -6.27 -17.20 -16.33
CA ASN A 43 -5.89 -18.60 -16.48
C ASN A 43 -6.95 -19.36 -17.28
N GLU A 44 -8.23 -19.19 -16.92
CA GLU A 44 -9.37 -19.76 -17.66
C GLU A 44 -9.42 -19.28 -19.11
N LEU A 45 -9.06 -18.02 -19.36
CA LEU A 45 -8.97 -17.49 -20.72
C LEU A 45 -7.87 -18.18 -21.51
N SER A 46 -6.68 -18.28 -20.93
CA SER A 46 -5.53 -18.93 -21.55
C SER A 46 -5.82 -20.38 -21.92
N ASP A 47 -6.55 -21.11 -21.07
CA ASP A 47 -6.91 -22.51 -21.28
C ASP A 47 -7.98 -22.70 -22.37
N SER A 48 -8.80 -21.67 -22.64
CA SER A 48 -9.89 -21.72 -23.62
C SER A 48 -9.51 -21.23 -25.03
N VAL A 49 -8.33 -20.62 -25.20
CA VAL A 49 -7.83 -20.17 -26.51
C VAL A 49 -7.31 -21.36 -27.30
N HIS A 50 -7.91 -21.66 -28.45
CA HIS A 50 -7.43 -22.68 -29.39
C HIS A 50 -7.13 -22.07 -30.76
N PHE A 51 -5.97 -22.40 -31.30
CA PHE A 51 -5.46 -21.82 -32.55
C PHE A 51 -5.71 -22.75 -33.76
N PRO A 52 -5.94 -22.20 -34.96
CA PRO A 52 -6.02 -20.77 -35.28
C PRO A 52 -7.35 -20.15 -34.81
N LEU A 53 -7.28 -18.93 -34.29
CA LEU A 53 -8.45 -18.22 -33.77
C LEU A 53 -9.34 -17.73 -34.90
N THR A 54 -10.66 -17.74 -34.67
CA THR A 54 -11.61 -17.04 -35.52
C THR A 54 -11.53 -15.54 -35.27
N GLU A 55 -11.92 -14.73 -36.25
CA GLU A 55 -11.92 -13.26 -36.12
C GLU A 55 -12.76 -12.77 -34.92
N GLU A 56 -13.90 -13.42 -34.67
CA GLU A 56 -14.74 -13.15 -33.49
C GLU A 56 -14.03 -13.48 -32.16
N SER A 57 -13.33 -14.62 -32.13
CA SER A 57 -12.55 -15.03 -30.95
C SER A 57 -11.37 -14.09 -30.70
N GLU A 58 -10.70 -13.62 -31.76
CA GLU A 58 -9.61 -12.65 -31.63
C GLU A 58 -10.08 -11.32 -31.04
N VAL A 59 -11.23 -10.81 -31.49
CA VAL A 59 -11.84 -9.59 -30.96
C VAL A 59 -12.20 -9.73 -29.49
N GLU A 60 -12.81 -10.85 -29.09
CA GLU A 60 -13.18 -11.12 -27.70
C GLU A 60 -11.95 -11.25 -26.79
N VAL A 61 -10.91 -11.97 -27.24
CA VAL A 61 -9.63 -12.07 -26.50
C VAL A 61 -9.01 -10.69 -26.32
N ARG A 62 -8.95 -9.88 -27.38
CA ARG A 62 -8.39 -8.52 -27.33
C ARG A 62 -9.13 -7.63 -26.34
N LYS A 63 -10.47 -7.69 -26.33
CA LYS A 63 -11.30 -6.94 -25.39
C LYS A 63 -11.00 -7.34 -23.95
N ARG A 64 -10.95 -8.64 -23.65
CA ARG A 64 -10.66 -9.13 -22.29
C ARG A 64 -9.25 -8.76 -21.82
N VAL A 65 -8.25 -8.83 -22.70
CA VAL A 65 -6.89 -8.37 -22.40
C VAL A 65 -6.89 -6.86 -22.07
N GLN A 66 -7.68 -6.06 -22.78
CA GLN A 66 -7.80 -4.63 -22.51
C GLN A 66 -8.48 -4.35 -21.16
N GLU A 67 -9.52 -5.10 -20.80
CA GLU A 67 -10.17 -5.01 -19.49
C GLU A 67 -9.20 -5.37 -18.35
N ILE A 68 -8.37 -6.40 -18.54
CA ILE A 68 -7.32 -6.79 -17.59
C ILE A 68 -6.27 -5.68 -17.45
N ALA A 69 -5.83 -5.08 -18.56
CA ALA A 69 -4.85 -4.00 -18.53
C ALA A 69 -5.33 -2.82 -17.68
N GLN A 70 -6.59 -2.42 -17.83
CA GLN A 70 -7.19 -1.34 -17.03
C GLN A 70 -7.22 -1.66 -15.53
N VAL A 71 -7.45 -2.93 -15.17
CA VAL A 71 -7.40 -3.36 -13.77
C VAL A 71 -5.98 -3.31 -13.22
N CYS A 72 -4.99 -3.74 -14.01
CA CYS A 72 -3.59 -3.66 -13.63
C CYS A 72 -3.13 -2.21 -13.42
N ASP A 73 -3.57 -1.28 -14.27
CA ASP A 73 -3.28 0.14 -14.11
C ASP A 73 -3.90 0.69 -12.82
N ALA A 74 -5.19 0.40 -12.57
CA ALA A 74 -5.86 0.80 -11.34
C ALA A 74 -5.21 0.21 -10.08
N LEU A 75 -4.68 -1.02 -10.17
CA LEU A 75 -3.92 -1.64 -9.09
C LEU A 75 -2.61 -0.90 -8.84
N LYS A 76 -1.86 -0.57 -9.89
CA LYS A 76 -0.60 0.16 -9.78
C LYS A 76 -0.80 1.52 -9.11
N ASP A 77 -1.84 2.25 -9.51
CA ASP A 77 -2.21 3.53 -8.91
C ASP A 77 -2.54 3.41 -7.39
N GLY A 78 -3.05 2.26 -6.95
CA GLY A 78 -3.31 1.95 -5.54
C GLY A 78 -2.07 1.49 -4.76
N LEU A 79 -1.19 0.72 -5.39
CA LEU A 79 0.03 0.16 -4.78
C LEU A 79 1.14 1.19 -4.62
N ASP A 80 1.33 2.11 -5.57
CA ASP A 80 2.39 3.13 -5.51
C ASP A 80 2.29 3.99 -4.22
N PRO A 81 1.10 4.49 -3.81
CA PRO A 81 0.92 5.15 -2.52
C PRO A 81 1.17 4.28 -1.30
N LEU A 82 0.88 2.98 -1.36
CA LEU A 82 1.15 2.05 -0.28
C LEU A 82 2.65 1.86 -0.09
N GLU A 83 3.38 1.60 -1.17
CA GLU A 83 4.83 1.38 -1.14
C GLU A 83 5.54 2.59 -0.53
N ARG A 84 5.14 3.80 -0.93
CA ARG A 84 5.66 5.04 -0.35
C ARG A 84 5.41 5.15 1.15
N GLN A 85 4.22 4.78 1.62
CA GLN A 85 3.88 4.80 3.05
C GLN A 85 4.72 3.80 3.84
N VAL A 86 4.86 2.57 3.33
CA VAL A 86 5.71 1.54 3.96
C VAL A 86 7.14 2.02 4.06
N ARG A 87 7.67 2.61 2.98
CA ARG A 87 9.02 3.19 2.93
C ARG A 87 9.20 4.33 3.92
N GLU A 88 8.22 5.23 4.04
CA GLU A 88 8.25 6.34 5.00
C GLU A 88 8.29 5.83 6.45
N VAL A 89 7.43 4.87 6.79
CA VAL A 89 7.40 4.27 8.12
C VAL A 89 8.73 3.57 8.42
N PHE A 90 9.27 2.83 7.47
CA PHE A 90 10.58 2.18 7.62
C PHE A 90 11.69 3.21 7.86
N HIS A 91 11.74 4.28 7.07
CA HIS A 91 12.71 5.37 7.28
C HIS A 91 12.56 6.02 8.66
N ARG A 92 11.34 6.23 9.13
CA ARG A 92 11.10 6.76 10.48
C ARG A 92 11.61 5.82 11.57
N ILE A 93 11.36 4.51 11.44
CA ILE A 93 11.85 3.50 12.39
C ILE A 93 13.38 3.51 12.44
N VAL A 94 14.02 3.46 11.27
CA VAL A 94 15.49 3.47 11.16
C VAL A 94 16.05 4.75 11.77
N ARG A 95 15.52 5.91 11.37
CA ARG A 95 15.94 7.22 11.89
C ARG A 95 15.82 7.30 13.42
N SER A 96 14.67 6.94 13.98
CA SER A 96 14.47 6.96 15.43
C SER A 96 15.42 6.02 16.16
N ARG A 97 15.77 4.87 15.58
CA ARG A 97 16.78 3.97 16.17
C ARG A 97 18.19 4.56 16.10
N THR A 98 18.58 5.11 14.94
CA THR A 98 19.88 5.77 14.78
C THR A 98 20.02 6.93 15.75
N GLU A 99 19.05 7.83 15.80
CA GLU A 99 19.04 8.97 16.74
C GLU A 99 19.08 8.51 18.20
N GLY A 100 18.32 7.47 18.57
CA GLY A 100 18.36 6.87 19.91
C GLY A 100 19.75 6.34 20.28
N LEU A 101 20.43 5.65 19.35
CA LEU A 101 21.80 5.16 19.57
C LEU A 101 22.81 6.30 19.69
N GLU A 102 22.70 7.35 18.86
CA GLU A 102 23.58 8.53 18.96
C GLU A 102 23.43 9.25 20.30
N THR A 103 22.22 9.34 20.85
CA THR A 103 21.99 9.95 22.18
C THR A 103 22.53 9.10 23.33
N LEU A 104 22.52 7.76 23.21
CA LEU A 104 23.03 6.83 24.23
C LEU A 104 24.56 6.66 24.16
N GLY A 105 25.14 6.84 22.97
CA GLY A 105 26.58 6.74 22.71
C GLY A 105 27.38 7.99 23.07
N ARG A 106 26.73 9.11 23.42
CA ARG A 106 27.43 10.30 23.90
C ARG A 106 27.94 10.05 25.33
N PRO A 107 29.26 9.99 25.58
CA PRO A 107 29.75 9.87 26.95
C PRO A 107 29.27 11.10 27.71
N SER A 108 28.61 10.86 28.84
CA SER A 108 28.27 11.89 29.81
C SER A 108 29.56 12.48 30.35
N HIS A 109 30.07 13.53 29.70
CA HIS A 109 31.00 14.46 30.33
C HIS A 109 30.22 15.21 31.40
N ALA A 110 30.11 14.57 32.57
CA ALA A 110 29.86 15.25 33.82
C ALA A 110 31.25 15.66 34.34
N GLU A 111 31.54 16.95 34.24
CA GLU A 111 32.64 17.61 34.95
C GLU A 111 32.13 18.10 36.31
#